data_AF-A2C9F8-F1
#
_entry.id   AF-A2C9F8-F1
#
_cell.length_a   1.000
_cell.length_b   1.000
_cell.length_c   1.000
_cell.angle_alpha   90.00
_cell.angle_beta   90.00
_cell.angle_gamma   90.00
#
_symmetry.space_group_name_H-M   'P 1'
#
loop_
_entity.id
_entity.type
_entity.pdbx_description
1 polymer ?
#
loop_
_entity_poly.entity_id
_entity_poly.type
_entity_poly.pdbx_seq_one_letter_code
_entity_poly.pdbx_strand_id
1 'polypeptide(L)'
;MQSDGISEWSPAFLKLSATLDGCVKRYERFCQRYRHHSKASPKCHWGSRMLKRLVSSARTKSKQKRVSPGQQQLPFAFDIRLNQIPEDWHQVAVRFRKTNGIRDGDSRLLLW
;
A
#
# COMPACT_ATOMS: atom_id res chain seq x y z
N MET A 1 25.80 -63.43 13.21
CA MET A 1 25.94 -62.25 12.34
C MET A 1 25.42 -61.06 13.12
N GLN A 2 26.29 -60.13 13.44
CA GLN A 2 26.00 -58.96 14.26
C GLN A 2 25.47 -57.88 13.33
N SER A 3 24.24 -57.42 13.54
CA SER A 3 23.63 -56.40 12.69
C SER A 3 24.14 -55.02 13.09
N ASP A 4 24.67 -54.28 12.11
CA ASP A 4 25.44 -53.04 12.30
C ASP A 4 24.59 -51.86 12.77
N GLY A 5 23.28 -52.04 13.01
CA GLY A 5 22.34 -51.02 13.49
C GLY A 5 22.09 -49.85 12.54
N ILE A 6 22.86 -49.73 11.46
CA ILE A 6 22.84 -48.64 10.48
C ILE A 6 22.31 -49.12 9.13
N SER A 7 22.53 -50.40 8.81
CA SER A 7 22.16 -51.03 7.54
C SER A 7 20.70 -51.54 7.51
N GLU A 8 20.01 -51.58 8.65
CA GLU A 8 18.69 -52.17 8.79
C GLU A 8 17.59 -51.12 8.93
N TRP A 9 16.65 -51.12 7.99
CA TRP A 9 15.45 -50.29 8.05
C TRP A 9 14.51 -50.74 9.17
N SER A 10 13.85 -49.80 9.84
CA SER A 10 12.90 -50.13 10.91
C SER A 10 11.80 -51.10 10.42
N PRO A 11 11.29 -52.01 11.28
CA PRO A 11 10.19 -52.92 10.91
C PRO A 11 8.93 -52.18 10.45
N ALA A 12 8.67 -50.99 11.01
CA ALA A 12 7.55 -50.14 10.61
C ALA A 12 7.70 -49.63 9.16
N PHE A 13 8.91 -49.28 8.74
CA PHE A 13 9.20 -48.87 7.36
C PHE A 13 9.04 -50.04 6.39
N LEU A 14 9.56 -51.22 6.73
CA LEU A 14 9.45 -52.41 5.87
C LEU A 14 8.01 -52.91 5.74
N LYS A 15 7.15 -52.65 6.73
CA LYS A 15 5.71 -52.95 6.66
C LYS A 15 4.94 -52.06 5.68
N LEU A 16 5.55 -50.97 5.17
CA LEU A 16 4.88 -50.05 4.25
C LEU A 16 4.55 -50.71 2.91
N SER A 17 5.40 -51.58 2.36
CA SER A 17 5.11 -52.29 1.11
C SER A 17 5.97 -53.55 0.95
N ALA A 18 5.61 -54.42 -0.01
CA ALA A 18 6.36 -55.65 -0.26
C ALA A 18 7.75 -55.43 -0.88
N THR A 19 8.04 -54.25 -1.43
CA THR A 19 9.31 -53.94 -2.09
C THR A 19 9.98 -52.73 -1.44
N LEU A 20 11.32 -52.69 -1.44
CA LEU A 20 12.06 -51.57 -0.83
C LEU A 20 11.72 -50.24 -1.52
N ASP A 21 11.66 -50.21 -2.86
CA ASP A 21 11.25 -49.04 -3.64
C ASP A 21 9.83 -48.57 -3.29
N GLY A 22 8.91 -49.50 -3.05
CA GLY A 22 7.56 -49.18 -2.61
C GLY A 22 7.52 -48.58 -1.19
N CYS A 23 8.40 -49.02 -0.30
CA CYS A 23 8.54 -48.46 1.05
C CYS A 23 9.07 -47.02 0.98
N VAL A 24 10.11 -46.79 0.17
CA VAL A 24 10.67 -45.45 -0.07
C VAL A 24 9.59 -44.50 -0.62
N LYS A 25 8.85 -44.90 -1.67
CA LYS A 25 7.78 -44.07 -2.26
C LYS A 25 6.61 -43.78 -1.31
N ARG A 26 6.27 -44.71 -0.43
CA ARG A 26 5.21 -44.49 0.58
C ARG A 26 5.71 -43.58 1.69
N TYR A 27 6.96 -43.76 2.12
CA TYR A 27 7.59 -42.92 3.13
C TYR A 27 7.83 -41.50 2.63
N GLU A 28 8.23 -41.33 1.36
CA GLU A 28 8.34 -40.02 0.72
C GLU A 28 7.01 -39.26 0.77
N ARG A 29 5.91 -39.91 0.39
CA ARG A 29 4.56 -39.32 0.47
C ARG A 29 4.11 -39.03 1.90
N PHE A 30 4.57 -39.80 2.88
CA PHE A 30 4.36 -39.50 4.29
C PHE A 30 5.10 -38.21 4.66
N CYS A 31 6.39 -38.11 4.34
CA CYS A 31 7.20 -36.91 4.58
C CYS A 31 6.63 -35.67 3.89
N GLN A 32 6.16 -35.78 2.65
CA GLN A 32 5.52 -34.68 1.92
C GLN A 32 4.26 -34.17 2.63
N ARG A 33 3.44 -35.07 3.19
CA ARG A 33 2.21 -34.72 3.92
C ARG A 33 2.47 -34.02 5.25
N TYR A 34 3.51 -34.44 5.97
CA TYR A 34 3.88 -33.85 7.26
C TYR A 34 4.90 -32.71 7.13
N ARG A 35 5.36 -32.42 5.92
CA ARG A 35 6.24 -31.28 5.66
C ARG A 35 5.48 -30.00 5.97
N HIS A 36 6.06 -29.18 6.85
CA HIS A 36 5.49 -27.88 7.17
C HIS A 36 5.42 -27.01 5.90
N HIS A 37 4.20 -26.67 5.48
CA HIS A 37 3.98 -25.72 4.41
C HIS A 37 4.14 -24.31 4.97
N SER A 38 4.87 -23.45 4.26
CA SER A 38 4.90 -22.02 4.61
C SER A 38 3.47 -21.49 4.63
N LYS A 39 3.13 -20.75 5.69
CA LYS A 39 1.82 -20.09 5.77
C LYS A 39 1.70 -19.16 4.57
N ALA A 40 0.59 -19.26 3.84
CA ALA A 40 0.29 -18.29 2.80
C ALA A 40 0.31 -16.88 3.43
N SER A 41 0.97 -15.94 2.76
CA SER A 41 0.98 -14.56 3.24
C SER A 41 -0.47 -14.05 3.32
N PRO A 42 -0.90 -13.48 4.46
CA PRO A 42 -2.25 -12.94 4.58
C PRO A 42 -2.46 -11.87 3.52
N LYS A 43 -3.52 -12.02 2.72
CA LYS A 43 -3.89 -11.03 1.70
C LYS A 43 -4.30 -9.73 2.40
N CYS A 44 -3.39 -8.75 2.45
CA CYS A 44 -3.66 -7.44 3.02
C CYS A 44 -4.54 -6.61 2.06
N HIS A 45 -5.83 -6.52 2.35
CA HIS A 45 -6.80 -5.79 1.51
C HIS A 45 -6.88 -4.28 1.83
N TRP A 46 -6.08 -3.79 2.77
CA TRP A 46 -6.06 -2.38 3.17
C TRP A 46 -5.82 -1.46 1.97
N GLY A 47 -4.77 -1.72 1.18
CA GLY A 47 -4.44 -0.91 0.00
C GLY A 47 -5.54 -0.95 -1.07
N SER A 48 -6.06 -2.14 -1.39
CA SER A 48 -7.09 -2.30 -2.42
C SER A 48 -8.43 -1.66 -2.03
N ARG A 49 -8.86 -1.79 -0.76
CA ARG A 49 -10.09 -1.15 -0.27
C ARG A 49 -9.94 0.36 -0.17
N MET A 50 -8.81 0.87 0.30
CA MET A 50 -8.57 2.31 0.44
C MET A 50 -8.51 3.00 -0.93
N LEU A 51 -7.76 2.44 -1.89
CA LEU A 51 -7.65 2.98 -3.24
C LEU A 51 -9.01 3.00 -3.96
N LYS A 52 -9.81 1.92 -3.86
CA LYS A 52 -11.17 1.91 -4.43
C LYS A 52 -12.03 3.04 -3.86
N ARG A 53 -12.02 3.26 -2.53
CA ARG A 53 -12.80 4.33 -1.90
C ARG A 53 -12.34 5.72 -2.35
N LEU A 54 -11.04 5.95 -2.44
CA LEU A 54 -10.47 7.23 -2.89
C LEU A 54 -10.83 7.52 -4.36
N VAL A 55 -10.64 6.54 -5.26
CA VAL A 55 -10.95 6.69 -6.68
C VAL A 55 -12.45 6.89 -6.91
N SER A 56 -13.30 6.13 -6.20
CA SER A 56 -14.76 6.30 -6.28
C SER A 56 -15.23 7.64 -5.73
N SER A 57 -14.66 8.13 -4.62
CA SER A 57 -15.01 9.43 -4.04
C SER A 57 -14.46 10.60 -4.86
N ALA A 58 -13.33 10.44 -5.54
CA ALA A 58 -12.74 11.48 -6.38
C ALA A 58 -13.54 11.70 -7.67
N ARG A 59 -14.20 10.65 -8.20
CA ARG A 59 -15.05 10.75 -9.41
C ARG A 59 -16.40 11.42 -9.16
N THR A 60 -16.92 11.37 -7.94
CA THR A 60 -18.29 11.84 -7.62
C THR A 60 -18.33 13.19 -6.90
N LYS A 61 -17.21 13.66 -6.33
CA LYS A 61 -17.13 14.99 -5.72
C LYS A 61 -16.74 16.03 -6.77
N SER A 62 -17.67 16.93 -7.11
CA SER A 62 -17.35 18.13 -7.87
C SER A 62 -16.31 18.97 -7.10
N LYS A 63 -15.37 19.60 -7.82
CA LYS A 63 -14.28 20.42 -7.25
C LYS A 63 -14.75 21.62 -6.38
N GLN A 64 -16.06 21.80 -6.22
CA GLN A 64 -16.73 22.97 -5.64
C GLN A 64 -16.81 22.95 -4.09
N LYS A 65 -16.62 21.80 -3.42
CA LYS A 65 -16.62 21.74 -1.95
C LYS A 65 -15.32 21.11 -1.43
N ARG A 66 -14.24 21.89 -1.46
CA ARG A 66 -12.88 21.50 -1.05
C ARG A 66 -12.64 21.45 0.47
N VAL A 67 -13.65 21.76 1.28
CA VAL A 67 -13.51 21.73 2.74
C VAL A 67 -14.08 20.42 3.25
N SER A 68 -13.20 19.54 3.72
CA SER A 68 -13.62 18.28 4.33
C SER A 68 -14.29 18.55 5.68
N PRO A 69 -15.25 17.73 6.12
CA PRO A 69 -15.80 17.83 7.47
C PRO A 69 -14.67 17.83 8.52
N GLY A 70 -14.61 18.87 9.36
CA GLY A 70 -13.55 19.07 10.36
C GLY A 70 -12.40 20.01 9.96
N GLN A 71 -12.34 20.47 8.71
CA GLN A 71 -11.38 21.51 8.30
C GLN A 71 -12.00 22.90 8.47
N GLN A 72 -11.30 23.80 9.16
CA GLN A 72 -11.65 25.22 9.19
C GLN A 72 -11.21 25.89 7.88
N GLN A 73 -12.05 26.75 7.32
CA GLN A 73 -11.62 27.60 6.21
C GLN A 73 -10.62 28.64 6.70
N LEU A 74 -9.54 28.82 5.95
CA LEU A 74 -8.55 29.84 6.27
C LEU A 74 -9.14 31.25 6.05
N PRO A 75 -8.72 32.27 6.83
CA PRO A 75 -9.20 33.65 6.73
C PRO A 75 -8.84 34.39 5.43
N PHE A 76 -8.53 33.70 4.35
CA PHE A 76 -8.30 34.28 3.01
C PHE A 76 -9.04 33.50 1.92
N ALA A 77 -9.90 32.55 2.33
CA ALA A 77 -10.76 31.80 1.43
C ALA A 77 -12.04 32.56 1.04
N PHE A 78 -12.37 33.63 1.78
CA PHE A 78 -13.32 34.63 1.30
C PHE A 78 -12.64 35.45 0.20
N ASP A 79 -13.35 35.70 -0.90
CA ASP A 79 -12.87 36.51 -2.03
C ASP A 79 -12.14 37.75 -1.53
N ILE A 80 -10.80 37.68 -1.52
CA ILE A 80 -9.97 38.87 -1.45
C ILE A 80 -10.23 39.56 -2.78
N ARG A 81 -11.13 40.55 -2.77
CA ARG A 81 -11.08 41.60 -3.78
C ARG A 81 -9.64 42.12 -3.72
N LEU A 82 -8.82 41.71 -4.69
CA LEU A 82 -7.38 42.02 -4.80
C LEU A 82 -7.09 43.53 -4.63
N ASN A 83 -8.10 44.37 -4.84
CA ASN A 83 -8.06 45.82 -4.70
C ASN A 83 -8.17 46.33 -3.23
N GLN A 84 -8.24 45.45 -2.22
CA GLN A 84 -8.29 45.83 -0.79
C GLN A 84 -7.16 45.19 0.03
N ILE A 85 -6.08 44.73 -0.60
CA ILE A 85 -4.90 44.29 0.16
C ILE A 85 -4.24 45.55 0.73
N PRO A 86 -4.08 45.69 2.06
CA PRO A 86 -3.34 46.81 2.63
C PRO A 86 -1.93 46.84 2.04
N GLU A 87 -1.44 48.03 1.70
CA GLU A 87 -0.16 48.22 0.97
C GLU A 87 1.01 47.47 1.63
N ASP A 88 1.02 47.41 2.97
CA ASP A 88 2.04 46.70 3.75
C ASP A 88 2.07 45.19 3.46
N TRP A 89 0.90 44.58 3.18
CA TRP A 89 0.79 43.16 2.84
C TRP A 89 1.15 42.89 1.39
N HIS A 90 0.95 43.87 0.50
CA HIS A 90 1.37 43.78 -0.90
C HIS A 90 2.90 43.59 -0.99
N GLN A 91 3.66 44.37 -0.22
CA GLN A 91 5.12 44.26 -0.20
C GLN A 91 5.62 42.89 0.29
N VAL A 92 4.95 42.33 1.30
CA VAL A 92 5.26 40.98 1.80
C VAL A 92 4.99 39.92 0.72
N ALA A 93 3.86 40.03 0.03
CA ALA A 93 3.49 39.11 -1.05
C ALA A 93 4.47 39.20 -2.24
N VAL A 94 4.89 40.41 -2.63
CA VAL A 94 5.89 40.64 -3.68
C VAL A 94 7.25 40.05 -3.29
N ARG A 95 7.72 40.28 -2.06
CA ARG A 95 8.98 39.68 -1.56
C ARG A 95 8.92 38.17 -1.59
N PHE A 96 7.84 37.58 -1.09
CA PHE A 96 7.63 36.13 -1.08
C PHE A 96 7.64 35.54 -2.50
N ARG A 97 6.96 36.18 -3.47
CA ARG A 97 6.98 35.72 -4.87
C ARG A 97 8.38 35.79 -5.47
N LYS A 98 9.11 36.88 -5.24
CA LYS A 98 10.48 37.08 -5.73
C LYS A 98 11.46 36.05 -5.16
N THR A 99 11.36 35.73 -3.87
CA THR A 99 12.22 34.71 -3.24
C THR A 99 11.90 33.29 -3.71
N ASN A 100 10.64 33.03 -4.07
CA ASN A 100 10.20 31.71 -4.53
C ASN A 100 10.20 31.58 -6.07
N GLY A 101 10.74 32.55 -6.81
CA GLY A 101 10.91 32.48 -8.27
C GLY A 101 9.62 32.51 -9.09
N ILE A 102 8.51 32.96 -8.51
CA ILE A 102 7.20 33.02 -9.19
C ILE A 102 7.19 34.27 -10.10
N ARG A 103 7.13 34.08 -11.43
CA ARG A 103 7.12 35.17 -12.43
C ARG A 103 5.70 35.67 -12.68
N ASP A 104 5.49 36.99 -12.79
CA ASP A 104 4.18 37.64 -12.99
C ASP A 104 3.46 37.32 -14.33
N GLY A 105 4.01 36.42 -15.15
CA GLY A 105 3.43 36.02 -16.44
C GLY A 105 2.13 35.22 -16.34
N ASP A 106 1.78 34.70 -15.16
CA ASP A 106 0.66 33.76 -14.98
C ASP A 106 -0.68 34.46 -14.67
N SER A 107 -0.68 35.79 -14.51
CA SER A 107 -1.88 36.53 -14.07
C SER A 107 -2.81 36.97 -15.20
N ARG A 108 -2.49 36.70 -16.48
CA ARG A 108 -3.30 37.15 -17.64
C ARG A 108 -4.56 36.32 -17.91
N LEU A 109 -4.84 35.26 -17.16
CA LEU A 109 -5.90 34.30 -17.51
C LEU A 109 -7.17 34.34 -16.66
N LEU A 110 -7.35 35.31 -15.76
CA LEU A 110 -8.51 35.34 -14.85
C LEU A 110 -9.22 36.70 -14.77
N LEU A 111 -9.40 37.36 -15.92
CA LEU A 111 -10.35 38.47 -16.07
C LEU A 111 -11.33 38.14 -17.20
N TRP A 112 -12.27 37.23 -16.94
CA TRP A 112 -13.59 37.14 -17.56
C TRP A 112 -14.59 36.78 -16.47
#